data_AF-A0A1Y1VPR0-F1
#
_entry.id   AF-A0A1Y1VPR0-F1
#
_cell.length_a   1.000
_cell.length_b   1.000
_cell.length_c   1.000
_cell.angle_alpha   90.00
_cell.angle_beta   90.00
_cell.angle_gamma   90.00
#
_symmetry.space_group_name_H-M   'P 1'
#
loop_
_entity.id
_entity.type
_entity.pdbx_description
1 polymer ?
#
loop_
_entity_poly.entity_id
_entity_poly.type
_entity_poly.pdbx_seq_one_letter_code
_entity_poly.pdbx_strand_id
1 'polypeptide(L)' 'DRPYACTHCLRTFTRKYDLERHERLHTGDRPYQCAFCHNSYARVDARQRH' A
#
# COMPACT_ATOMS: atom_id res chain seq x y z
N ASP A 1 -17.80 -11.74 -2.22
CA ASP A 1 -17.47 -11.03 -3.48
C ASP A 1 -16.23 -10.14 -3.26
N ARG A 2 -15.46 -9.85 -4.31
CA ARG A 2 -14.30 -8.94 -4.32
C ARG A 2 -14.59 -7.79 -5.29
N PRO A 3 -15.46 -6.84 -4.93
CA PRO A 3 -15.96 -5.83 -5.86
C PRO A 3 -14.91 -4.77 -6.24
N TYR A 4 -13.78 -4.70 -5.53
CA TYR A 4 -12.78 -3.67 -5.73
C TYR A 4 -11.65 -4.19 -6.63
N ALA A 5 -11.57 -3.75 -7.88
CA ALA A 5 -10.54 -4.17 -8.82
C ALA A 5 -9.46 -3.10 -9.02
N CYS A 6 -8.20 -3.52 -9.04
CA CYS A 6 -7.08 -2.66 -9.40
C CYS A 6 -7.08 -2.39 -10.90
N THR A 7 -6.96 -1.13 -11.30
CA THR A 7 -6.95 -0.72 -12.71
C THR A 7 -5.62 -1.04 -13.41
N HIS A 8 -4.53 -1.19 -12.66
CA HIS A 8 -3.20 -1.47 -13.22
C HIS A 8 -2.94 -2.95 -13.50
N CYS A 9 -3.43 -3.85 -12.64
CA CYS A 9 -3.15 -5.29 -12.74
C CYS A 9 -4.39 -6.19 -12.61
N LEU A 10 -5.60 -5.61 -12.60
CA LEU A 10 -6.90 -6.30 -12.53
C LEU A 10 -7.08 -7.21 -11.30
N ARG A 11 -6.20 -7.11 -10.31
CA ARG A 11 -6.32 -7.83 -9.05
C ARG A 11 -7.51 -7.30 -8.26
N THR A 12 -8.37 -8.20 -7.79
CA THR A 12 -9.57 -7.83 -7.05
C THR A 12 -9.35 -7.86 -5.54
N PHE A 13 -10.16 -7.19 -4.75
CA PHE A 13 -10.04 -7.09 -3.30
C PHE A 13 -11.44 -7.06 -2.67
N THR A 14 -11.55 -7.60 -1.46
CA THR A 14 -12.82 -7.63 -0.72
C THR A 14 -13.15 -6.28 -0.09
N ARG A 15 -12.13 -5.46 0.20
CA ARG A 15 -12.27 -4.17 0.89
C ARG A 15 -11.54 -3.07 0.12
N LYS A 16 -12.12 -1.87 0.10
CA LYS A 16 -11.57 -0.71 -0.60
C LYS A 16 -10.18 -0.33 -0.09
N TYR A 17 -9.97 -0.33 1.23
CA TYR A 17 -8.67 0.02 1.81
C TYR A 17 -7.55 -0.96 1.40
N ASP A 18 -7.88 -2.24 1.14
CA ASP A 18 -6.90 -3.22 0.67
C ASP A 18 -6.48 -2.92 -0.77
N LEU A 19 -7.42 -2.46 -1.62
CA LEU A 19 -7.15 -1.96 -2.96
C LEU A 19 -6.29 -0.69 -2.92
N GLU A 20 -6.69 0.33 -2.16
CA GLU A 20 -5.95 1.60 -2.05
C GLU A 20 -4.51 1.37 -1.56
N ARG A 21 -4.31 0.48 -0.58
CA ARG A 21 -2.98 0.08 -0.12
C ARG A 21 -2.18 -0.64 -1.20
N HIS A 22 -2.84 -1.46 -2.01
CA HIS A 22 -2.20 -2.14 -3.12
C HIS A 22 -1.79 -1.18 -4.24
N GLU A 23 -2.61 -0.18 -4.55
CA GLU A 23 -2.32 0.84 -5.57
C GLU A 23 -1.06 1.65 -5.27
N ARG A 24 -0.71 1.86 -3.99
CA ARG A 24 0.56 2.48 -3.58
C ARG A 24 1.80 1.73 -4.10
N LEU A 25 1.69 0.43 -4.38
CA LEU A 25 2.78 -0.34 -4.98
C LEU A 25 3.00 0.02 -6.45
N HIS A 26 1.96 0.48 -7.15
CA HIS A 26 2.06 0.93 -8.54
C HIS A 26 2.56 2.37 -8.63
N THR A 27 2.07 3.25 -7.76
CA THR A 27 2.46 4.67 -7.77
C THR A 27 3.81 4.91 -7.09
N GLY A 28 4.31 3.95 -6.30
CA GLY A 28 5.49 4.13 -5.47
C GLY A 28 5.25 5.04 -4.27
N ASP A 29 3.99 5.32 -3.93
CA ASP A 29 3.64 6.14 -2.78
C ASP A 29 4.06 5.46 -1.46
N ARG A 30 4.83 6.19 -0.66
CA ARG A 30 5.43 5.72 0.59
C ARG A 30 5.25 6.79 1.67
N PRO A 31 4.02 6.96 2.19
CA PRO A 31 3.71 8.04 3.13
C PRO A 31 4.28 7.81 4.52
N TYR A 32 4.74 6.59 4.83
CA TYR A 32 5.22 6.24 6.16
C TYR A 32 6.74 6.32 6.22
N GLN A 33 7.24 7.48 6.63
CA GLN A 33 8.66 7.67 6.89
C GLN A 33 9.02 7.25 8.31
N CYS A 34 10.17 6.59 8.47
CA CYS A 34 10.80 6.39 9.77
C CYS A 34 11.51 7.66 10.22
N ALA A 35 11.25 8.12 11.44
CA ALA A 35 11.87 9.34 11.97
C ALA A 35 13.38 9.20 12.26
N PHE A 36 13.90 7.98 12.38
CA PHE A 36 15.30 7.74 12.74
C PHE A 36 16.20 7.54 11.53
N CYS A 37 15.81 6.64 10.61
CA CYS A 37 16.59 6.32 9.43
C CYS A 37 16.11 7.06 8.16
N HIS A 38 15.02 7.82 8.25
CA HIS A 38 14.42 8.57 7.14
C HIS A 38 13.94 7.74 5.94
N ASN A 39 13.94 6.41 6.06
CA ASN A 39 13.40 5.53 5.02
C ASN A 39 11.87 5.61 4.96
N SER A 40 11.34 5.63 3.73
CA SER A 40 9.91 5.67 3.46
C SER A 40 9.38 4.28 3.09
N TYR A 41 8.20 3.97 3.60
CA TYR A 41 7.52 2.68 3.42
C TYR A 41 6.09 2.88 2.91
N ALA A 42 5.60 1.93 2.11
CA ALA A 42 4.22 1.94 1.59
C ALA A 42 3.17 1.59 2.67
N ARG A 43 3.60 0.99 3.78
CA ARG A 43 2.74 0.51 4.87
C ARG A 43 3.33 0.76 6.25
N VAL A 44 2.48 0.99 7.24
CA VAL A 44 2.89 1.20 8.65
C VAL A 44 3.58 -0.03 9.22
N ASP A 45 3.05 -1.23 8.94
CA ASP A 45 3.62 -2.48 9.46
C ASP A 45 5.02 -2.74 8.89
N ALA A 46 5.27 -2.36 7.62
CA ALA A 46 6.60 -2.42 7.03
C ALA A 46 7.56 -1.43 7.72
N ARG A 47 7.10 -0.19 8.00
CA ARG A 47 7.87 0.77 8.80
C ARG A 47 8.11 0.29 10.24
N GLN A 48 7.22 -0.49 10.84
CA GLN A 48 7.43 -0.93 12.23
C GLN A 48 8.44 -2.08 12.35
N ARG A 49 8.61 -2.87 11.29
CA ARG A 49 9.49 -4.06 11.29
C ARG A 49 10.86 -3.85 10.63
N HIS A 50 11.09 -2.68 10.03
CA HIS A 50 12.40 -2.33 9.48
C HIS A 50 13.43 -2.09 10.59
#